data_AF-A0A7J8NNH9-F1
#
_entry.id   AF-A0A7J8NNH9-F1
#
_cell.length_a   1.000
_cell.length_b   1.000
_cell.length_c   1.000
_cell.angle_alpha   90.00
_cell.angle_beta   90.00
_cell.angle_gamma   90.00
#
_symmetry.space_group_name_H-M   'P 1'
#
loop_
_entity.id
_entity.type
_entity.pdbx_description
1 polymer ?
#
loop_
_entity_poly.entity_id
_entity_poly.type
_entity_poly.pdbx_seq_one_letter_code
_entity_poly.pdbx_strand_id
1 'polypeptide(L)'
;MVDQWLEVEAHNFNDLVYTLVFQLLILPRMGKQGDTALVLSCQQKLEKVLDIYEQRLSTTAYLAGDSFTLADLSHLPALRYLVDDVGMWHMVSQRKHVNAWWETISNRAAWKKLMNLANY
;
A
#
# COMPACT_ATOMS: atom_id res chain seq x y z
N MET A 1 14.82 -8.50 10.67
CA MET A 1 14.41 -7.99 9.34
C MET A 1 12.89 -7.91 9.20
N VAL A 2 12.13 -8.98 9.50
CA VAL A 2 10.66 -8.92 9.43
C VAL A 2 10.08 -7.82 10.32
N ASP A 3 10.41 -7.83 11.62
CA ASP A 3 9.90 -6.85 12.58
C ASP A 3 10.21 -5.41 12.16
N GLN A 4 11.42 -5.17 11.64
CA GLN A 4 11.79 -3.84 11.15
C GLN A 4 10.85 -3.35 10.04
N TRP A 5 10.52 -4.19 9.06
CA TRP A 5 9.62 -3.79 7.98
C TRP A 5 8.15 -3.72 8.40
N LEU A 6 7.76 -4.41 9.48
CA LEU A 6 6.47 -4.18 10.14
C LEU A 6 6.42 -2.81 10.81
N GLU A 7 7.49 -2.42 11.51
CA GLU A 7 7.58 -1.07 12.09
C GLU A 7 7.59 0.02 11.01
N VAL A 8 8.25 -0.23 9.87
CA VAL A 8 8.20 0.68 8.71
C VAL A 8 6.77 0.79 8.17
N GLU A 9 6.06 -0.33 8.01
CA GLU A 9 4.66 -0.34 7.56
C GLU A 9 3.78 0.50 8.48
N ALA A 10 3.79 0.18 9.78
CA ALA A 10 2.93 0.80 10.78
C ALA A 10 3.17 2.31 10.89
N HIS A 11 4.43 2.76 10.87
CA HIS A 11 4.77 4.15 11.21
C HIS A 11 5.03 5.06 10.01
N ASN A 12 5.27 4.50 8.81
CA ASN A 12 5.67 5.29 7.65
C ASN A 12 4.77 5.08 6.43
N PHE A 13 4.03 3.98 6.36
CA PHE A 13 3.20 3.65 5.21
C PHE A 13 1.71 3.74 5.55
N ASN A 14 1.29 3.03 6.60
CA ASN A 14 -0.10 2.76 6.89
C ASN A 14 -0.92 4.04 7.15
N ASP A 15 -0.42 4.91 8.02
CA ASP A 15 -1.09 6.18 8.36
C ASP A 15 -1.28 7.09 7.14
N LEU A 16 -0.30 7.12 6.23
CA LEU A 16 -0.40 7.92 5.01
C LEU A 16 -1.49 7.38 4.09
N VAL A 17 -1.52 6.06 3.88
CA VAL A 17 -2.51 5.41 3.01
C VAL A 17 -3.92 5.54 3.59
N TYR A 18 -4.11 5.23 4.88
CA TYR A 18 -5.42 5.37 5.51
C TYR A 18 -5.89 6.82 5.54
N THR A 19 -4.98 7.79 5.69
CA THR A 19 -5.35 9.21 5.55
C THR A 19 -5.86 9.50 4.14
N LEU A 20 -5.16 9.04 3.09
CA LEU A 20 -5.62 9.21 1.70
C LEU A 20 -6.99 8.55 1.47
N VAL A 21 -7.17 7.30 1.92
CA VAL A 21 -8.45 6.57 1.82
C VAL A 21 -9.55 7.33 2.55
N PHE A 22 -9.29 7.83 3.75
CA PHE A 22 -10.28 8.57 4.51
C PHE A 22 -10.70 9.87 3.80
N GLN A 23 -9.72 10.64 3.33
CA GLN A 23 -9.96 11.93 2.67
C GLN A 23 -10.61 11.79 1.28
N LEU A 24 -10.19 10.80 0.49
CA LEU A 24 -10.59 10.66 -0.91
C LEU A 24 -11.76 9.71 -1.14
N LEU A 25 -12.03 8.78 -0.21
CA LEU A 25 -13.08 7.79 -0.37
C LEU A 25 -14.15 7.89 0.72
N ILE A 26 -13.74 7.86 1.99
CA ILE A 26 -14.70 7.75 3.10
C ILE A 26 -15.47 9.05 3.30
N LEU A 27 -14.79 10.20 3.38
CA LEU A 27 -15.46 11.50 3.52
C LEU A 27 -16.45 11.77 2.36
N PRO A 28 -16.07 11.62 1.08
CA PRO A 28 -17.02 11.77 -0.03
C PRO A 28 -18.23 10.83 0.06
N ARG A 29 -18.04 9.56 0.44
CA ARG A 29 -19.16 8.61 0.66
C ARG A 29 -20.09 9.03 1.79
N MET A 30 -19.59 9.80 2.76
CA MET A 30 -20.38 10.40 3.84
C MET A 30 -20.98 11.77 3.47
N GLY A 31 -20.84 12.22 2.22
CA GLY A 31 -21.30 13.54 1.78
C GLY A 31 -20.44 14.70 2.31
N LYS A 32 -19.21 14.42 2.76
CA LYS A 32 -18.25 15.42 3.24
C LYS A 32 -17.13 15.64 2.22
N GLN A 33 -16.57 16.84 2.20
CA GLN A 33 -15.40 17.15 1.37
C GLN A 33 -14.10 16.78 2.10
N GLY A 34 -13.17 16.14 1.39
CA GLY A 34 -11.82 15.89 1.89
C GLY A 34 -10.92 17.12 1.84
N ASP A 35 -9.86 17.11 2.65
CA ASP A 35 -8.84 18.15 2.69
C ASP A 35 -7.79 17.93 1.58
N THR A 36 -7.86 18.74 0.53
CA THR A 36 -6.94 18.68 -0.62
C THR A 36 -5.49 18.93 -0.24
N ALA A 37 -5.22 19.80 0.73
CA ALA A 37 -3.84 20.11 1.13
C ALA A 37 -3.23 18.92 1.90
N LEU A 38 -4.04 18.28 2.76
CA LEU A 38 -3.63 17.06 3.44
C LEU A 38 -3.39 15.92 2.46
N VAL A 39 -4.29 15.73 1.48
CA VAL A 39 -4.13 14.72 0.42
C VAL A 39 -2.81 14.91 -0.31
N LEU A 40 -2.52 16.12 -0.78
CA LEU A 40 -1.28 16.41 -1.50
C LEU A 40 -0.05 16.13 -0.63
N SER A 41 -0.09 16.52 0.65
CA SER A 41 1.01 16.27 1.60
C SER A 41 1.24 14.78 1.82
N CYS A 42 0.17 14.00 2.04
CA CYS A 42 0.24 12.56 2.23
C CYS A 42 0.73 11.85 0.98
N GLN A 43 0.23 12.23 -0.20
CA GLN A 43 0.70 11.71 -1.48
C GLN A 43 2.22 11.91 -1.65
N GLN A 44 2.72 13.13 -1.45
CA GLN A 44 4.16 13.42 -1.60
C GLN A 44 5.03 12.65 -0.60
N LYS A 45 4.54 12.42 0.63
CA LYS A 45 5.24 11.61 1.62
C LYS A 45 5.22 10.14 1.24
N LEU A 46 4.08 9.64 0.77
CA LEU A 46 3.92 8.25 0.35
C LEU A 46 4.79 7.93 -0.86
N GLU A 47 4.91 8.84 -1.83
CA GLU A 47 5.83 8.71 -2.95
C GLU A 47 7.26 8.44 -2.48
N LYS A 48 7.77 9.22 -1.51
CA LYS A 48 9.11 9.03 -0.94
C LYS A 48 9.28 7.70 -0.23
N VAL A 49 8.24 7.24 0.49
CA VAL A 49 8.25 5.93 1.15
C VAL A 49 8.31 4.82 0.09
N LEU A 50 7.51 4.92 -0.95
CA LEU A 50 7.50 3.95 -2.04
C LEU A 50 8.80 3.96 -2.86
N ASP A 51 9.53 5.08 -2.93
CA ASP A 51 10.86 5.14 -3.54
C ASP A 51 11.90 4.34 -2.73
N ILE A 52 11.81 4.36 -1.39
CA ILE A 52 12.63 3.50 -0.52
C ILE A 52 12.29 2.03 -0.75
N TYR A 53 11.00 1.71 -0.95
CA TYR A 53 10.55 0.34 -1.22
C TYR A 53 11.04 -0.12 -2.59
N GLU A 54 11.01 0.74 -3.61
CA GLU A 54 11.55 0.46 -4.93
C GLU A 54 13.04 0.10 -4.85
N GLN A 55 13.82 0.90 -4.12
CA GLN A 55 15.23 0.59 -3.91
C GLN A 55 15.42 -0.74 -3.18
N ARG A 56 14.64 -1.00 -2.12
CA ARG A 56 14.71 -2.27 -1.37
C ARG A 56 14.41 -3.48 -2.27
N LEU A 57 13.28 -3.41 -2.97
CA LEU A 57 12.78 -4.48 -3.82
C LEU A 57 13.59 -4.64 -5.12
N SER A 58 14.45 -3.67 -5.46
CA SER A 58 15.45 -3.86 -6.52
C SER A 58 16.53 -4.89 -6.15
N THR A 59 16.72 -5.16 -4.85
CA THR A 59 17.78 -6.04 -4.33
C THR A 59 17.27 -7.32 -3.68
N THR A 60 15.97 -7.38 -3.34
CA THR A 60 15.36 -8.49 -2.61
C THR A 60 13.96 -8.76 -3.17
N ALA A 61 13.51 -10.01 -3.17
CA ALA A 61 12.20 -10.37 -3.74
C ALA A 61 11.00 -9.86 -2.91
N TYR A 62 11.21 -9.68 -1.61
CA TYR A 62 10.23 -9.23 -0.61
C TYR A 62 10.88 -8.24 0.35
N LEU A 63 10.08 -7.50 1.12
CA LEU A 63 10.61 -6.43 1.99
C LEU A 63 11.65 -6.95 2.98
N ALA A 64 11.37 -8.09 3.62
CA ALA A 64 12.25 -8.68 4.63
C ALA A 64 13.38 -9.57 4.06
N GLY A 65 13.44 -9.82 2.75
CA GLY A 65 14.41 -10.71 2.12
C GLY A 65 13.83 -11.49 0.93
N ASP A 66 14.21 -12.76 0.77
CA ASP A 66 13.84 -13.55 -0.41
C ASP A 66 12.60 -14.43 -0.24
N SER A 67 11.87 -14.25 0.87
CA SER A 67 10.64 -15.00 1.17
C SER A 67 9.54 -14.08 1.64
N PHE A 68 8.30 -14.41 1.29
CA PHE A 68 7.11 -13.71 1.75
C PHE A 68 6.97 -13.84 3.27
N THR A 69 6.80 -12.72 3.96
CA THR A 69 6.67 -12.69 5.43
C THR A 69 5.49 -11.83 5.88
N LEU A 70 5.31 -11.72 7.21
CA LEU A 70 4.30 -10.84 7.78
C LEU A 70 4.50 -9.37 7.35
N ALA A 71 5.74 -8.95 7.11
CA ALA A 71 6.05 -7.61 6.62
C ALA A 71 5.42 -7.31 5.25
N ASP A 72 5.33 -8.28 4.35
CA ASP A 72 4.67 -8.10 3.05
C ASP A 72 3.15 -8.21 3.19
N LEU A 73 2.69 -9.13 4.04
CA LEU A 73 1.28 -9.37 4.29
C LEU A 73 0.57 -8.13 4.88
N SER A 74 1.22 -7.40 5.78
CA SER A 74 0.63 -6.23 6.44
C SER A 74 0.26 -5.11 5.46
N HIS A 75 0.94 -5.01 4.32
CA HIS A 75 0.68 -3.99 3.31
C HIS A 75 -0.55 -4.27 2.44
N LEU A 76 -1.01 -5.53 2.37
CA LEU A 76 -2.06 -5.95 1.44
C LEU A 76 -3.38 -5.14 1.58
N PRO A 77 -3.94 -4.95 2.79
CA PRO A 77 -5.20 -4.22 2.94
C PRO A 77 -5.09 -2.75 2.52
N ALA A 78 -4.06 -2.06 3.00
CA ALA A 78 -3.86 -0.64 2.73
C ALA A 78 -3.61 -0.39 1.24
N LEU A 79 -2.72 -1.16 0.60
CA LEU A 79 -2.47 -1.03 -0.85
C LEU A 79 -3.72 -1.32 -1.66
N ARG A 80 -4.49 -2.37 -1.34
CA ARG A 80 -5.74 -2.69 -2.03
C ARG A 80 -6.73 -1.53 -2.00
N TYR A 81 -6.90 -0.86 -0.85
CA TYR A 81 -7.75 0.33 -0.78
C TYR A 81 -7.22 1.47 -1.65
N LEU A 82 -5.92 1.75 -1.58
CA LEU A 82 -5.29 2.82 -2.35
C LEU A 82 -5.43 2.61 -3.86
N VAL A 83 -5.21 1.38 -4.32
CA VAL A 83 -5.22 1.07 -5.76
C VAL A 83 -6.61 0.88 -6.31
N ASP A 84 -7.45 0.07 -5.66
CA ASP A 84 -8.71 -0.39 -6.24
C ASP A 84 -9.86 0.56 -5.94
N ASP A 85 -9.93 1.07 -4.70
CA ASP A 85 -11.06 1.88 -4.25
C ASP A 85 -10.80 3.39 -4.43
N VAL A 86 -9.58 3.86 -4.18
CA VAL A 86 -9.20 5.28 -4.39
C VAL A 86 -8.77 5.54 -5.84
N GLY A 87 -8.25 4.53 -6.54
CA GLY A 87 -7.82 4.66 -7.94
C GLY A 87 -6.41 5.23 -8.12
N MET A 88 -5.56 5.21 -7.09
CA MET A 88 -4.20 5.75 -7.15
C MET A 88 -3.17 4.74 -7.69
N TRP A 89 -3.52 4.01 -8.76
CA TRP A 89 -2.66 2.96 -9.35
C TRP A 89 -1.25 3.45 -9.71
N HIS A 90 -1.13 4.71 -10.14
CA HIS A 90 0.14 5.33 -10.50
C HIS A 90 1.20 5.29 -9.37
N MET A 91 0.78 5.25 -8.11
CA MET A 91 1.68 5.11 -6.96
C MET A 91 2.48 3.81 -7.01
N VAL A 92 1.87 2.74 -7.49
CA VAL A 92 2.49 1.42 -7.62
C VAL A 92 3.07 1.25 -9.01
N SER A 93 2.30 1.55 -10.05
CA SER A 93 2.63 1.20 -11.43
C SER A 93 3.83 1.94 -12.03
N GLN A 94 4.19 3.11 -11.49
CA GLN A 94 5.36 3.87 -11.93
C GLN A 94 6.68 3.36 -11.34
N ARG A 95 6.61 2.43 -10.37
CA ARG A 95 7.76 1.85 -9.67
C ARG A 95 7.86 0.37 -10.04
N LYS A 96 8.88 0.01 -10.80
CA LYS A 96 8.99 -1.31 -11.45
C LYS A 96 8.98 -2.44 -10.43
N HIS A 97 9.80 -2.34 -9.39
CA HIS A 97 9.97 -3.38 -8.39
C HIS A 97 8.80 -3.42 -7.40
N VAL A 98 8.26 -2.27 -7.00
CA VAL A 98 7.04 -2.17 -6.19
C VAL A 98 5.85 -2.77 -6.94
N ASN A 99 5.69 -2.47 -8.24
CA ASN A 99 4.61 -3.05 -9.04
C ASN A 99 4.71 -4.58 -9.12
N ALA A 100 5.88 -5.11 -9.44
CA ALA A 100 6.10 -6.56 -9.50
C ALA A 100 5.87 -7.24 -8.14
N TRP A 101 6.30 -6.59 -7.05
CA TRP A 101 6.05 -7.07 -5.69
C TRP A 101 4.55 -7.07 -5.37
N TRP A 102 3.84 -5.97 -5.65
CA TRP A 102 2.39 -5.87 -5.46
C TRP A 102 1.64 -6.95 -6.24
N GLU A 103 1.95 -7.13 -7.52
CA GLU A 103 1.37 -8.19 -8.36
C GLU A 103 1.63 -9.58 -7.75
N THR A 104 2.82 -9.81 -7.20
CA THR A 104 3.17 -11.10 -6.57
C THR A 104 2.38 -11.34 -5.29
N ILE A 105 2.34 -10.38 -4.37
CA ILE A 105 1.71 -10.58 -3.05
C ILE A 105 0.18 -10.58 -3.13
N SER A 106 -0.41 -9.75 -3.99
CA SER A 106 -1.86 -9.69 -4.21
C SER A 106 -2.37 -10.91 -4.98
N ASN A 107 -1.52 -11.60 -5.76
CA ASN A 107 -1.94 -12.81 -6.46
C ASN A 107 -1.95 -14.09 -5.61
N ARG A 108 -1.53 -14.01 -4.34
CA ARG A 108 -1.45 -15.19 -3.46
C ARG A 108 -2.84 -15.78 -3.19
N ALA A 109 -2.94 -17.11 -3.22
CA ALA A 109 -4.21 -17.83 -3.05
C ALA A 109 -4.95 -17.47 -1.76
N ALA A 110 -4.22 -17.26 -0.65
CA ALA A 110 -4.80 -16.84 0.61
C ALA A 110 -5.44 -15.44 0.55
N TRP A 111 -4.77 -14.48 -0.11
CA TRP A 111 -5.31 -13.13 -0.31
C TRP A 111 -6.54 -13.16 -1.21
N LYS A 112 -6.48 -13.87 -2.36
CA LYS A 112 -7.63 -14.06 -3.25
C LYS A 112 -8.82 -14.68 -2.53
N LYS A 113 -8.58 -15.68 -1.68
CA LYS A 113 -9.64 -16.30 -0.86
C LYS A 113 -10.28 -15.26 0.07
N LEU A 114 -9.49 -14.40 0.71
CA LEU A 114 -10.02 -13.33 1.55
C LEU A 114 -10.85 -12.33 0.73
N MET A 115 -10.38 -11.90 -0.45
CA MET A 115 -11.14 -10.99 -1.32
C MET A 115 -12.49 -11.58 -1.72
N ASN A 116 -12.51 -12.85 -2.13
CA ASN A 116 -13.75 -13.56 -2.43
C ASN A 116 -14.71 -13.62 -1.23
N LEU A 117 -14.18 -13.88 -0.01
CA LEU A 117 -15.00 -13.93 1.21
C LEU A 117 -15.53 -12.56 1.62
N ALA A 118 -14.79 -11.50 1.31
CA ALA A 118 -15.15 -10.11 1.58
C ALA A 118 -16.04 -9.48 0.49
N ASN A 119 -16.40 -10.26 -0.55
CA ASN A 119 -17.16 -9.81 -1.72
C ASN A 119 -16.50 -8.67 -2.50
N TYR A 120 -15.18 -8.74 -2.65
CA TYR A 120 -14.41 -7.93 -3.58
C TYR A 120 -14.13 -8.69 -4.88
#